data_AF-A0A6U1ETP8-F1
#
_entry.id   AF-A0A6U1ETP8-F1
#
_cell.length_a   1.000
_cell.length_b   1.000
_cell.length_c   1.000
_cell.angle_alpha   90.00
_cell.angle_beta   90.00
_cell.angle_gamma   90.00
#
_symmetry.space_group_name_H-M   'P 1'
#
loop_
_entity.id
_entity.type
_entity.pdbx_description
1 polymer ?
#
loop_
_entity_poly.entity_id
_entity_poly.type
_entity_poly.pdbx_seq_one_letter_code
_entity_poly.pdbx_strand_id
1 'polypeptide(L)'
;VERRSASFALRMVVHIVGDVHQPLHAADGVDANHPGGDIGGNARRFLPDCNATNLHALWDSGGGRYSLHWVSTKPEWEAMRAALLRDARQMVQNRTAVAAMDPLRFASALETATWEEAVEALSMSGGFGLVRQMIGESAGIAESEVFVGLQMNPHSFGGPLPCPDAAYFANAASVSTQRIIVGGYRLSFFLRHIAARLRRQGLLVQGGDNVFFGVTNAWEAAPNAALH
;
A
#
# COMPACT_ATOMS: atom_id res chain seq x y z
N VAL A 1 -11.22 14.84 -23.85
CA VAL A 1 -11.57 14.85 -22.41
C VAL A 1 -11.56 13.43 -21.84
N GLU A 2 -12.22 12.45 -22.45
CA GLU A 2 -12.32 11.06 -21.97
C GLU A 2 -10.98 10.33 -21.69
N ARG A 3 -9.97 10.39 -22.58
CA ARG A 3 -8.68 9.72 -22.34
C ARG A 3 -7.93 10.25 -21.12
N ARG A 4 -8.08 11.56 -20.82
CA ARG A 4 -7.46 12.18 -19.64
C ARG A 4 -8.15 11.71 -18.36
N SER A 5 -9.47 11.59 -18.38
CA SER A 5 -10.26 11.05 -17.26
C SER A 5 -9.93 9.58 -16.96
N ALA A 6 -9.81 8.73 -17.98
CA ALA A 6 -9.44 7.32 -17.79
C ALA A 6 -8.02 7.15 -17.21
N SER A 7 -7.05 7.92 -17.72
CA SER A 7 -5.67 7.90 -17.22
C SER A 7 -5.57 8.42 -15.79
N PHE A 8 -6.36 9.43 -15.43
CA PHE A 8 -6.48 9.93 -14.06
C PHE A 8 -7.11 8.87 -13.15
N ALA A 9 -8.23 8.26 -13.54
CA ALA A 9 -8.91 7.22 -12.75
C ALA A 9 -7.99 6.03 -12.47
N LEU A 10 -7.21 5.57 -13.47
CA LEU A 10 -6.25 4.50 -13.27
C LEU A 10 -5.15 4.87 -12.26
N ARG A 11 -4.61 6.10 -12.33
CA ARG A 11 -3.64 6.60 -11.35
C ARG A 11 -4.25 6.68 -9.95
N MET A 12 -5.51 7.08 -9.83
CA MET A 12 -6.22 7.10 -8.55
C MET A 12 -6.41 5.70 -7.98
N VAL A 13 -6.76 4.70 -8.79
CA VAL A 13 -6.82 3.30 -8.31
C VAL A 13 -5.47 2.85 -7.76
N VAL A 14 -4.38 3.09 -8.50
CA VAL A 14 -3.04 2.74 -8.05
C VAL A 14 -2.67 3.45 -6.74
N HIS A 15 -2.98 4.75 -6.64
CA HIS A 15 -2.67 5.57 -5.47
C HIS A 15 -3.47 5.16 -4.24
N ILE A 16 -4.80 5.11 -4.36
CA ILE A 16 -5.71 4.81 -3.25
C ILE A 16 -5.47 3.39 -2.71
N VAL A 17 -5.25 2.41 -3.60
CA VAL A 17 -4.92 1.05 -3.13
C VAL A 17 -3.59 1.05 -2.37
N GLY A 18 -2.60 1.85 -2.79
CA GLY A 18 -1.36 2.05 -2.04
C GLY A 18 -1.61 2.67 -0.66
N ASP A 19 -2.31 3.80 -0.63
CA ASP A 19 -2.59 4.59 0.58
C ASP A 19 -3.37 3.79 1.62
N VAL A 20 -4.40 3.03 1.22
CA VAL A 20 -5.16 2.20 2.16
C VAL A 20 -4.29 1.14 2.85
N HIS A 21 -3.14 0.76 2.29
CA HIS A 21 -2.22 -0.19 2.95
C HIS A 21 -1.29 0.49 3.97
N GLN A 22 -1.21 1.83 4.00
CA GLN A 22 -0.52 2.60 5.02
C GLN A 22 -1.41 2.63 6.29
N PRO A 23 -0.97 2.04 7.43
CA PRO A 23 -1.81 1.92 8.63
C PRO A 23 -2.47 3.22 9.12
N LEU A 24 -1.73 4.33 9.13
CA LEU A 24 -2.20 5.65 9.58
C LEU A 24 -3.10 6.38 8.57
N HIS A 25 -3.30 5.84 7.36
CA HIS A 25 -4.34 6.32 6.45
C HIS A 25 -5.71 5.71 6.78
N ALA A 26 -5.77 4.75 7.71
CA ALA A 26 -6.98 4.05 8.12
C ALA A 26 -7.34 4.20 9.61
N ALA A 27 -6.49 4.84 10.42
CA ALA A 27 -6.70 4.95 11.86
C ALA A 27 -6.15 6.25 12.46
N ASP A 28 -6.77 6.67 13.56
CA ASP A 28 -6.35 7.78 14.43
C ASP A 28 -5.95 7.26 15.81
N GLY A 29 -4.88 7.82 16.38
CA GLY A 29 -4.48 7.59 17.76
C GLY A 29 -5.19 8.55 18.72
N VAL A 30 -6.02 8.02 19.61
CA VAL A 30 -6.78 8.81 20.59
C VAL A 30 -6.12 8.72 21.97
N ASP A 31 -5.85 9.88 22.59
CA ASP A 31 -5.40 9.97 23.98
C ASP A 31 -5.88 11.25 24.67
N ALA A 32 -5.41 11.49 25.90
CA ALA A 32 -5.79 12.67 26.67
C ALA A 32 -5.40 14.01 26.00
N ASN A 33 -4.35 14.02 25.17
CA ASN A 33 -3.91 15.20 24.43
C ASN A 33 -4.60 15.31 23.05
N HIS A 34 -5.12 14.19 22.52
CA HIS A 34 -5.79 14.06 21.22
C HIS A 34 -7.14 13.34 21.35
N PRO A 35 -8.13 13.91 22.07
CA PRO A 35 -9.42 13.25 22.30
C PRO A 35 -10.23 13.06 21.02
N GLY A 36 -9.94 13.84 19.97
CA GLY A 36 -10.56 13.71 18.64
C GLY A 36 -9.73 12.90 17.64
N GLY A 37 -8.65 12.24 18.08
CA GLY A 37 -7.68 11.60 17.21
C GLY A 37 -6.49 12.50 16.86
N ASP A 38 -5.43 11.88 16.37
CA ASP A 38 -4.15 12.54 16.06
C ASP A 38 -3.95 12.82 14.56
N ILE A 39 -5.03 12.76 13.78
CA ILE A 39 -5.07 13.09 12.34
C ILE A 39 -4.15 12.13 11.58
N GLY A 40 -4.33 10.82 11.81
CA GLY A 40 -3.48 9.76 11.28
C GLY A 40 -2.03 9.93 11.71
N GLY A 41 -1.75 10.34 12.95
CA GLY A 41 -0.39 10.59 13.44
C GLY A 41 0.24 11.91 12.98
N ASN A 42 -0.46 12.78 12.24
CA ASN A 42 0.10 14.09 11.87
C ASN A 42 0.26 15.05 13.06
N ALA A 43 -0.59 14.91 14.09
CA ALA A 43 -0.49 15.69 15.33
C ALA A 43 0.66 15.19 16.24
N ARG A 44 1.20 14.00 15.98
CA ARG A 44 2.32 13.40 16.73
C ARG A 44 3.66 13.89 16.20
N ARG A 45 4.00 15.15 16.49
CA ARG A 45 5.28 15.74 16.09
C ARG A 45 6.44 15.18 16.90
N PHE A 46 7.57 14.97 16.24
CA PHE A 46 8.81 14.57 16.90
C PHE A 46 9.67 15.80 17.24
N LEU A 47 10.69 15.60 18.08
CA LEU A 47 11.72 16.61 18.32
C LEU A 47 12.47 16.97 17.01
N PRO A 48 12.99 18.20 16.87
CA PRO A 48 13.58 18.68 15.61
C PRO A 48 14.81 17.91 15.11
N ASP A 49 15.48 17.16 15.99
CA ASP A 49 16.65 16.33 15.71
C ASP A 49 16.29 14.93 15.18
N CYS A 50 15.01 14.59 15.12
CA CYS A 50 14.55 13.32 14.59
C CYS A 50 14.56 13.30 13.06
N ASN A 51 14.81 12.12 12.47
CA ASN A 51 14.82 11.94 11.01
C ASN A 51 13.46 12.22 10.35
N ALA A 52 12.35 12.08 11.09
CA ALA A 52 11.00 12.36 10.62
C ALA A 52 10.41 13.54 11.39
N THR A 53 9.54 14.31 10.74
CA THR A 53 8.89 15.50 11.34
C THR A 53 7.72 15.14 12.26
N ASN A 54 7.02 14.04 11.95
CA ASN A 54 5.92 13.51 12.74
C ASN A 54 5.72 12.01 12.44
N LEU A 55 4.85 11.36 13.21
CA LEU A 55 4.55 9.94 13.09
C LEU A 55 4.03 9.57 11.69
N HIS A 56 3.10 10.35 11.12
CA HIS A 56 2.57 10.09 9.78
C HIS A 56 3.69 10.04 8.71
N ALA A 57 4.56 11.05 8.70
CA ALA A 57 5.67 11.15 7.75
C ALA A 57 6.68 9.99 7.89
N LEU A 58 6.89 9.50 9.11
CA LEU A 58 7.72 8.32 9.34
C LEU A 58 7.13 7.07 8.66
N TRP A 59 5.82 6.87 8.78
CA TRP A 59 5.15 5.70 8.20
C TRP A 59 4.93 5.82 6.69
N ASP A 60 4.64 7.02 6.17
CA ASP A 60 4.61 7.28 4.72
C ASP A 60 5.96 6.99 4.05
N SER A 61 7.07 7.23 4.74
CA SER A 61 8.42 6.93 4.24
C SER A 61 8.85 5.47 4.43
N GLY A 62 7.96 4.61 4.92
CA GLY A 62 8.26 3.22 5.23
C GLY A 62 9.34 3.08 6.31
N GLY A 63 9.20 3.79 7.43
CA GLY A 63 10.18 3.78 8.52
C GLY A 63 11.52 4.43 8.15
N GLY A 64 11.53 5.34 7.18
CA GLY A 64 12.75 5.95 6.63
C GLY A 64 13.53 5.06 5.67
N ARG A 65 13.00 3.88 5.30
CA ARG A 65 13.58 3.03 4.22
C ARG A 65 13.50 3.74 2.87
N TYR A 66 12.44 4.49 2.64
CA TYR A 66 12.22 5.30 1.46
C TYR A 66 12.36 6.79 1.80
N SER A 67 12.09 7.66 0.84
CA SER A 67 12.32 9.09 1.02
C SER A 67 11.43 9.68 2.11
N LEU A 68 12.05 10.29 3.13
CA LEU A 68 11.39 11.12 4.14
C LEU A 68 11.08 12.55 3.64
N HIS A 69 11.53 12.87 2.43
CA HIS A 69 11.35 14.17 1.81
C HIS A 69 10.73 14.05 0.42
N TRP A 70 10.16 15.14 -0.06
CA TRP A 70 9.72 15.25 -1.45
C TRP A 70 10.90 15.03 -2.38
N VAL A 71 10.86 13.93 -3.12
CA VAL A 71 11.81 13.65 -4.19
C VAL A 71 11.62 14.70 -5.27
N SER A 72 12.57 15.61 -5.38
CA SER A 72 12.45 16.79 -6.24
C SER A 72 13.47 16.79 -7.38
N THR A 73 14.47 15.91 -7.31
CA THR A 73 15.49 15.76 -8.33
C THR A 73 15.41 14.41 -9.03
N LYS A 74 15.84 14.39 -10.30
CA LYS A 74 15.92 13.15 -11.10
C LYS A 74 16.81 12.08 -10.46
N PRO A 75 18.01 12.39 -9.91
CA PRO A 75 18.85 11.39 -9.25
C PRO A 75 18.22 10.78 -8.00
N GLU A 76 17.59 11.59 -7.14
CA GLU A 76 16.84 11.09 -5.97
C GLU A 76 15.71 10.14 -6.40
N TRP A 77 14.97 10.51 -7.46
CA TRP A 77 13.93 9.68 -8.04
C TRP A 77 14.48 8.36 -8.57
N GLU A 78 15.58 8.39 -9.31
CA GLU A 78 16.20 7.18 -9.85
C GLU A 78 16.69 6.24 -8.74
N ALA A 79 17.27 6.79 -7.66
CA ALA A 79 17.69 6.01 -6.50
C ALA A 79 16.50 5.38 -5.78
N MET A 80 15.46 6.16 -5.47
CA MET A 80 14.23 5.66 -4.83
C MET A 80 13.54 4.60 -5.71
N ARG A 81 13.39 4.87 -7.00
CA ARG A 81 12.82 3.93 -7.98
C ARG A 81 13.64 2.64 -8.03
N ALA A 82 14.97 2.71 -8.01
CA ALA A 82 15.82 1.52 -8.00
C ALA A 82 15.61 0.69 -6.73
N ALA A 83 15.48 1.32 -5.56
CA ALA A 83 15.17 0.63 -4.31
C ALA A 83 13.80 -0.07 -4.37
N LEU A 84 12.75 0.66 -4.77
CA LEU A 84 11.40 0.13 -4.94
C LEU A 84 11.37 -1.05 -5.92
N LEU A 85 12.08 -0.95 -7.06
CA LEU A 85 12.14 -2.03 -8.04
C LEU A 85 12.90 -3.25 -7.55
N ARG A 86 13.98 -3.09 -6.77
CA ARG A 86 14.70 -4.22 -6.17
C ARG A 86 13.80 -4.97 -5.21
N ASP A 87 13.17 -4.23 -4.29
CA ASP A 87 12.24 -4.76 -3.30
C ASP A 87 11.09 -5.49 -4.01
N ALA A 88 10.37 -4.81 -4.91
CA ALA A 88 9.24 -5.38 -5.65
C ALA A 88 9.61 -6.64 -6.46
N ARG A 89 10.80 -6.69 -7.07
CA ARG A 89 11.25 -7.87 -7.86
C ARG A 89 11.51 -9.08 -6.98
N GLN A 90 12.11 -8.91 -5.81
CA GLN A 90 12.29 -10.01 -4.87
C GLN A 90 10.94 -10.58 -4.42
N MET A 91 9.93 -9.72 -4.31
CA MET A 91 8.60 -10.06 -3.81
C MET A 91 7.72 -10.74 -4.88
N VAL A 92 7.84 -10.32 -6.15
CA VAL A 92 7.12 -10.89 -7.31
C VAL A 92 7.58 -12.32 -7.65
N GLN A 93 8.78 -12.75 -7.23
CA GLN A 93 9.29 -14.08 -7.62
C GLN A 93 8.54 -15.25 -6.97
N ASN A 94 7.77 -15.05 -5.90
CA ASN A 94 7.05 -16.12 -5.21
C ASN A 94 5.61 -15.73 -4.87
N ARG A 95 4.71 -15.93 -5.84
CA ARG A 95 3.27 -15.65 -5.68
C ARG A 95 2.66 -16.33 -4.46
N THR A 96 3.06 -17.58 -4.21
CA THR A 96 2.50 -18.39 -3.12
C THR A 96 2.89 -17.82 -1.77
N ALA A 97 4.14 -17.37 -1.62
CA ALA A 97 4.58 -16.69 -0.40
C ALA A 97 3.80 -15.39 -0.17
N VAL A 98 3.61 -14.58 -1.22
CA VAL A 98 2.84 -13.33 -1.10
C VAL A 98 1.36 -13.60 -0.82
N ALA A 99 0.76 -14.61 -1.45
CA ALA A 99 -0.61 -15.02 -1.17
C ALA A 99 -0.79 -15.49 0.28
N ALA A 100 0.23 -16.13 0.87
CA ALA A 100 0.21 -16.52 2.29
C ALA A 100 0.30 -15.31 3.24
N MET A 101 0.83 -14.17 2.79
CA MET A 101 0.87 -12.91 3.53
C MET A 101 -0.44 -12.13 3.45
N ASP A 102 -1.38 -12.50 2.57
CA ASP A 102 -2.66 -11.81 2.38
C ASP A 102 -3.78 -12.49 3.19
N PRO A 103 -4.07 -12.04 4.44
CA PRO A 103 -5.08 -12.68 5.28
C PRO A 103 -6.50 -12.52 4.72
N LEU A 104 -6.73 -11.51 3.87
CA LEU A 104 -8.01 -11.26 3.22
C LEU A 104 -8.25 -12.14 1.98
N ARG A 105 -7.24 -12.92 1.58
CA ARG A 105 -7.33 -13.93 0.51
C ARG A 105 -7.95 -13.37 -0.78
N PHE A 106 -7.44 -12.26 -1.28
CA PHE A 106 -7.95 -11.62 -2.51
C PHE A 106 -7.98 -12.59 -3.68
N ALA A 107 -6.99 -13.49 -3.80
CA ALA A 107 -7.00 -14.53 -4.82
C ALA A 107 -8.25 -15.41 -4.75
N SER A 108 -8.64 -15.87 -3.56
CA SER A 108 -9.81 -16.74 -3.42
C SER A 108 -11.10 -16.08 -3.94
N ALA A 109 -11.24 -14.76 -3.77
CA ALA A 109 -12.40 -14.02 -4.21
C ALA A 109 -12.31 -13.51 -5.66
N LEU A 110 -11.11 -13.22 -6.17
CA LEU A 110 -10.92 -12.44 -7.38
C LEU A 110 -10.16 -13.18 -8.49
N GLU A 111 -9.53 -14.33 -8.21
CA GLU A 111 -8.67 -15.04 -9.17
C GLU A 111 -9.44 -15.43 -10.45
N THR A 112 -10.61 -16.03 -10.27
CA THR A 112 -11.44 -16.57 -11.35
C THR A 112 -12.79 -15.86 -11.50
N ALA A 113 -13.01 -14.80 -10.72
CA ALA A 113 -14.25 -14.04 -10.72
C ALA A 113 -14.51 -13.38 -12.09
N THR A 114 -15.79 -13.25 -12.43
CA THR A 114 -16.28 -12.34 -13.47
C THR A 114 -16.12 -10.89 -13.03
N TRP A 115 -16.41 -9.95 -13.93
CA TRP A 115 -16.35 -8.53 -13.59
C TRP A 115 -17.40 -8.17 -12.53
N GLU A 116 -18.60 -8.70 -12.68
CA GLU A 116 -19.74 -8.45 -11.81
C GLU A 116 -19.49 -9.02 -10.41
N GLU A 117 -18.99 -10.25 -10.31
CA GLU A 117 -18.59 -10.87 -9.03
C GLU A 117 -17.43 -10.11 -8.37
N ALA A 118 -16.44 -9.65 -9.14
CA ALA A 118 -15.34 -8.88 -8.61
C ALA A 118 -15.79 -7.51 -8.07
N VAL A 119 -16.68 -6.82 -8.78
CA VAL A 119 -17.27 -5.55 -8.31
C VAL A 119 -18.06 -5.76 -7.03
N GLU A 120 -18.85 -6.83 -6.94
CA GLU A 120 -19.59 -7.15 -5.72
C GLU A 120 -18.66 -7.48 -4.55
N ALA A 121 -17.64 -8.32 -4.76
CA ALA A 121 -16.67 -8.69 -3.72
C ALA A 121 -15.84 -7.48 -3.23
N LEU A 122 -15.51 -6.56 -4.13
CA LEU A 122 -14.79 -5.33 -3.80
C LEU A 122 -15.70 -4.22 -3.26
N SER A 123 -17.02 -4.36 -3.41
CA SER A 123 -17.98 -3.33 -2.99
C SER A 123 -17.87 -3.05 -1.48
N MET A 124 -18.28 -1.86 -1.06
CA MET A 124 -18.44 -1.55 0.37
C MET A 124 -19.80 -1.99 0.92
N SER A 125 -20.66 -2.57 0.08
CA SER A 125 -21.99 -3.06 0.46
C SER A 125 -21.88 -4.38 1.22
N GLY A 126 -22.70 -4.52 2.27
CA GLY A 126 -22.60 -5.64 3.21
C GLY A 126 -21.36 -5.54 4.10
N GLY A 127 -21.44 -6.08 5.33
CA GLY A 127 -20.36 -5.98 6.32
C GLY A 127 -19.03 -6.67 5.93
N PHE A 128 -18.96 -7.31 4.76
CA PHE A 128 -17.88 -8.22 4.36
C PHE A 128 -17.20 -7.83 3.04
N GLY A 129 -17.43 -6.62 2.51
CA GLY A 129 -16.73 -6.14 1.31
C GLY A 129 -15.21 -6.08 1.48
N LEU A 130 -14.44 -6.55 0.49
CA LEU A 130 -12.97 -6.64 0.60
C LEU A 130 -12.30 -5.28 0.81
N VAL A 131 -12.83 -4.19 0.22
CA VAL A 131 -12.28 -2.84 0.45
C VAL A 131 -12.48 -2.40 1.90
N ARG A 132 -13.64 -2.71 2.50
CA ARG A 132 -13.88 -2.41 3.91
C ARG A 132 -12.98 -3.23 4.83
N GLN A 133 -12.79 -4.51 4.52
CA GLN A 133 -11.88 -5.38 5.26
C GLN A 133 -10.43 -4.91 5.15
N MET A 134 -10.01 -4.42 3.97
CA MET A 134 -8.68 -3.87 3.72
C MET A 134 -8.40 -2.63 4.59
N ILE A 135 -9.38 -1.73 4.73
CA ILE A 135 -9.29 -0.58 5.65
C ILE A 135 -9.19 -1.07 7.10
N GLY A 136 -10.05 -2.01 7.50
CA GLY A 136 -10.04 -2.57 8.85
C GLY A 136 -8.74 -3.29 9.22
N GLU A 137 -8.14 -4.01 8.28
CA GLU A 137 -6.83 -4.65 8.45
C GLU A 137 -5.73 -3.60 8.68
N SER A 138 -5.68 -2.53 7.88
CA SER A 138 -4.71 -1.44 8.09
C SER A 138 -4.92 -0.73 9.42
N ALA A 139 -6.17 -0.52 9.85
CA ALA A 139 -6.48 0.05 11.16
C ALA A 139 -6.01 -0.87 12.31
N GLY A 140 -6.23 -2.18 12.20
CA GLY A 140 -5.73 -3.16 13.17
C GLY A 140 -4.21 -3.20 13.24
N ILE A 141 -3.51 -3.01 12.12
CA ILE A 141 -2.04 -2.90 12.09
C ILE A 141 -1.59 -1.58 12.71
N ALA A 142 -2.35 -0.49 12.58
CA ALA A 142 -2.03 0.75 13.28
C ALA A 142 -2.08 0.54 14.80
N GLU A 143 -3.12 -0.14 15.28
CA GLU A 143 -3.27 -0.50 16.68
C GLU A 143 -2.11 -1.38 17.18
N SER A 144 -1.74 -2.45 16.44
CA SER A 144 -0.77 -3.43 16.91
C SER A 144 0.70 -3.06 16.66
N GLU A 145 1.01 -2.24 15.65
CA GLU A 145 2.38 -1.97 15.20
C GLU A 145 2.78 -0.50 15.24
N VAL A 146 1.84 0.42 15.02
CA VAL A 146 2.16 1.86 14.96
C VAL A 146 2.19 2.48 16.35
N PHE A 147 1.10 2.32 17.09
CA PHE A 147 0.94 2.96 18.38
C PHE A 147 1.63 2.18 19.51
N VAL A 148 1.80 0.87 19.34
CA VAL A 148 2.60 0.04 20.24
C VAL A 148 4.08 0.43 20.12
N GLY A 149 4.74 0.58 21.27
CA GLY A 149 6.15 0.96 21.34
C GLY A 149 6.42 2.45 21.10
N LEU A 150 5.42 3.24 20.71
CA LEU A 150 5.54 4.69 20.69
C LEU A 150 5.47 5.22 22.13
N GLN A 151 6.50 5.93 22.57
CA GLN A 151 6.48 6.59 23.88
C GLN A 151 5.54 7.79 23.84
N MET A 152 4.25 7.53 24.12
CA MET A 152 3.20 8.56 24.12
C MET A 152 3.24 9.49 25.36
N ASN A 153 4.24 9.35 26.23
CA ASN A 153 4.49 10.28 27.32
C ASN A 153 5.45 11.38 26.83
N PRO A 154 4.94 12.53 26.35
CA PRO A 154 5.80 13.64 26.01
C PRO A 154 6.50 14.18 27.27
N HIS A 155 7.67 14.78 27.11
CA HIS A 155 8.37 15.51 28.19
C HIS A 155 7.55 16.71 28.73
N SER A 156 6.41 17.04 28.08
CA SER A 156 5.47 18.10 28.45
C SER A 156 4.07 17.68 27.96
N PHE A 157 3.00 17.87 28.74
CA PHE A 157 1.62 17.59 28.28
C PHE A 157 1.35 18.23 26.90
N GLY A 158 1.15 17.42 25.86
CA GLY A 158 0.93 17.88 24.48
C GLY A 158 2.16 18.37 23.71
N GLY A 159 3.37 18.21 24.26
CA GLY A 159 4.64 18.56 23.60
C GLY A 159 5.10 17.53 22.56
N PRO A 160 6.15 17.85 21.77
CA PRO A 160 6.72 16.92 20.80
C PRO A 160 7.23 15.64 21.47
N LEU A 161 7.08 14.53 20.76
CA LEU A 161 7.55 13.21 21.17
C LEU A 161 9.07 13.10 20.99
N PRO A 162 9.77 12.33 21.84
CA PRO A 162 11.17 11.99 21.60
C PRO A 162 11.31 11.21 20.30
N CYS A 163 12.51 11.20 19.72
CA CYS A 163 12.79 10.37 18.56
C CYS A 163 12.56 8.89 18.91
N PRO A 164 11.85 8.13 18.07
CA PRO A 164 11.75 6.69 18.25
C PRO A 164 13.14 6.03 18.25
N ASP A 165 13.28 4.91 18.95
CA ASP A 165 14.52 4.16 18.94
C ASP A 165 14.72 3.37 17.63
N ALA A 166 15.92 2.82 17.45
CA ALA A 166 16.26 2.06 16.26
C ALA A 166 15.36 0.83 16.05
N ALA A 167 14.83 0.24 17.12
CA ALA A 167 13.94 -0.91 17.03
C ALA A 167 12.58 -0.50 16.44
N TYR A 168 12.05 0.67 16.83
CA TYR A 168 10.83 1.22 16.25
C TYR A 168 10.99 1.52 14.76
N PHE A 169 12.10 2.16 14.36
CA PHE A 169 12.39 2.41 12.94
C PHE A 169 12.48 1.10 12.14
N ALA A 170 13.15 0.08 12.68
CA ALA A 170 13.25 -1.22 12.04
C ALA A 170 11.88 -1.92 11.92
N ASN A 171 11.02 -1.81 12.94
CA ASN A 171 9.67 -2.35 12.87
C ASN A 171 8.83 -1.64 11.80
N ALA A 172 8.79 -0.30 11.83
CA ALA A 172 8.06 0.50 10.85
C ALA A 172 8.50 0.17 9.41
N ALA A 173 9.81 0.01 9.18
CA ALA A 173 10.34 -0.39 7.88
C ALA A 173 9.92 -1.81 7.48
N SER A 174 9.99 -2.77 8.40
CA SER A 174 9.56 -4.16 8.19
C SER A 174 8.07 -4.23 7.82
N VAL A 175 7.21 -3.64 8.66
CA VAL A 175 5.75 -3.64 8.46
C VAL A 175 5.39 -2.94 7.16
N SER A 176 5.93 -1.74 6.91
CA SER A 176 5.65 -0.99 5.68
C SER A 176 6.04 -1.76 4.43
N THR A 177 7.17 -2.49 4.47
CA THR A 177 7.60 -3.36 3.37
C THR A 177 6.57 -4.46 3.11
N GLN A 178 6.07 -5.12 4.17
CA GLN A 178 5.02 -6.14 4.05
C GLN A 178 3.71 -5.56 3.50
N ARG A 179 3.33 -4.34 3.91
CA ARG A 179 2.14 -3.65 3.41
C ARG A 179 2.25 -3.27 1.94
N ILE A 180 3.42 -2.82 1.49
CA ILE A 180 3.70 -2.54 0.08
C ILE A 180 3.58 -3.83 -0.76
N ILE A 181 4.09 -4.95 -0.26
CA ILE A 181 3.96 -6.27 -0.91
C ILE A 181 2.49 -6.63 -1.11
N VAL A 182 1.74 -6.67 -0.01
CA VAL A 182 0.33 -7.09 -0.02
C VAL A 182 -0.51 -6.12 -0.84
N GLY A 183 -0.24 -4.81 -0.74
CA GLY A 183 -0.89 -3.78 -1.54
C GLY A 183 -0.65 -3.94 -3.04
N GLY A 184 0.59 -4.19 -3.46
CA GLY A 184 0.93 -4.47 -4.86
C GLY A 184 0.27 -5.75 -5.37
N TYR A 185 0.23 -6.80 -4.54
CA TYR A 185 -0.44 -8.05 -4.85
C TYR A 185 -1.95 -7.86 -5.06
N ARG A 186 -2.62 -7.18 -4.12
CA ARG A 186 -4.06 -6.89 -4.20
C ARG A 186 -4.38 -5.97 -5.39
N LEU A 187 -3.57 -4.92 -5.61
CA LEU A 187 -3.68 -4.02 -6.75
C LEU A 187 -3.66 -4.77 -8.08
N SER A 188 -2.88 -5.85 -8.20
CA SER A 188 -2.84 -6.65 -9.42
C SER A 188 -4.21 -7.22 -9.82
N PHE A 189 -5.07 -7.56 -8.86
CA PHE A 189 -6.43 -8.05 -9.12
C PHE A 189 -7.33 -6.94 -9.66
N PHE A 190 -7.31 -5.74 -9.05
CA PHE A 190 -8.04 -4.57 -9.56
C PHE A 190 -7.66 -4.29 -11.01
N LEU A 191 -6.37 -4.20 -11.28
CA LEU A 191 -5.84 -3.87 -12.60
C LEU A 191 -6.18 -4.93 -13.64
N ARG A 192 -6.12 -6.21 -13.26
CA ARG A 192 -6.47 -7.32 -14.14
C ARG A 192 -7.95 -7.28 -14.55
N HIS A 193 -8.85 -7.03 -13.60
CA HIS A 193 -10.28 -6.90 -13.87
C HIS A 193 -10.60 -5.69 -14.75
N ILE A 194 -10.00 -4.54 -14.44
CA ILE A 194 -10.12 -3.32 -15.28
C ILE A 194 -9.62 -3.58 -16.70
N ALA A 195 -8.43 -4.17 -16.85
CA ALA A 195 -7.86 -4.48 -18.15
C ALA A 195 -8.75 -5.45 -18.95
N ALA A 196 -9.22 -6.53 -18.32
CA ALA A 196 -10.14 -7.49 -18.95
C ALA A 196 -11.45 -6.82 -19.41
N ARG A 197 -12.00 -5.89 -18.62
CA ARG A 197 -13.19 -5.13 -18.99
C ARG A 197 -12.94 -4.23 -20.19
N LEU A 198 -11.84 -3.47 -20.19
CA LEU A 198 -11.47 -2.58 -21.30
C LEU A 198 -11.20 -3.35 -22.59
N ARG A 199 -10.55 -4.53 -22.52
CA ARG A 199 -10.34 -5.40 -23.70
C ARG A 199 -11.66 -5.86 -24.31
N ARG A 200 -12.61 -6.32 -23.49
CA ARG A 200 -13.94 -6.76 -23.95
C ARG A 200 -14.76 -5.64 -24.59
N GLN A 201 -14.52 -4.39 -24.20
CA GLN A 201 -15.17 -3.21 -24.78
C GLN A 201 -14.43 -2.65 -26.01
N GLY A 202 -13.31 -3.26 -26.44
CA GLY A 202 -12.52 -2.76 -27.57
C GLY A 202 -11.78 -1.45 -27.29
N LEU A 203 -11.62 -1.08 -26.00
CA LEU A 203 -11.03 0.21 -25.58
C LEU A 203 -9.51 0.16 -25.37
N LEU A 204 -8.90 -1.03 -25.48
CA LEU A 204 -7.45 -1.20 -25.52
C LEU A 204 -7.02 -1.45 -26.96
N VAL A 205 -6.23 -0.54 -27.52
CA VAL A 205 -5.68 -0.68 -28.88
C VAL A 205 -4.72 -1.86 -28.88
N GLN A 206 -4.93 -2.84 -29.77
CA GLN A 206 -3.92 -3.86 -30.03
C GLN A 206 -2.73 -3.18 -30.72
N GLY A 207 -1.56 -3.17 -30.05
CA GLY A 207 -0.29 -2.77 -30.69
C GLY A 207 0.31 -1.42 -30.28
N GLY A 208 0.02 -0.88 -29.10
CA GLY A 208 0.80 0.23 -28.52
C GLY A 208 1.78 -0.28 -27.47
N ASP A 209 3.06 0.09 -27.57
CA ASP A 209 4.15 -0.38 -26.72
C ASP A 209 3.78 -0.55 -25.24
N ASN A 210 4.22 -1.68 -24.69
CA ASN A 210 4.10 -2.07 -23.27
C ASN A 210 4.88 -1.11 -22.36
N VAL A 211 4.40 0.12 -22.18
CA VAL A 211 5.13 1.13 -21.37
C VAL A 211 4.60 1.21 -19.93
N PHE A 212 3.47 0.59 -19.59
CA PHE A 212 2.88 0.74 -18.24
C PHE A 212 2.81 -0.51 -17.36
N PHE A 213 3.12 -1.71 -17.86
CA PHE A 213 3.22 -2.91 -17.02
C PHE A 213 4.35 -3.82 -17.48
N GLY A 214 5.57 -3.54 -17.04
CA GLY A 214 6.69 -4.49 -17.11
C GLY A 214 6.55 -5.70 -16.15
N VAL A 215 5.31 -6.06 -15.79
CA VAL A 215 5.00 -7.16 -14.86
C VAL A 215 4.12 -8.23 -15.54
N THR A 216 3.51 -7.98 -16.69
CA THR A 216 2.61 -8.97 -17.33
C THR A 216 3.32 -10.18 -17.90
N ASN A 217 4.62 -10.11 -18.19
CA ASN A 217 5.33 -11.24 -18.81
C ASN A 217 6.10 -12.13 -17.82
N ALA A 218 6.16 -11.76 -16.53
CA ALA A 218 6.83 -12.59 -15.52
C ALA A 218 5.90 -13.68 -14.94
N TRP A 219 4.58 -13.46 -14.99
CA TRP A 219 3.59 -14.34 -14.35
C TRP A 219 2.98 -15.39 -15.28
N GLU A 220 3.02 -15.18 -16.61
CA GLU A 220 2.46 -16.13 -17.60
C GLU A 220 3.50 -17.18 -18.08
N ALA A 221 4.76 -17.09 -17.64
CA ALA A 221 5.84 -17.96 -18.10
C ALA A 221 6.12 -19.18 -17.19
N ALA A 222 5.12 -19.67 -16.45
CA ALA A 222 5.19 -21.01 -15.86
C ALA A 222 4.73 -22.02 -16.92
N PRO A 223 5.59 -22.92 -17.44
CA PRO A 223 5.18 -23.86 -18.46
C PRO A 223 4.15 -24.83 -17.88
N ASN A 224 3.06 -25.01 -18.60
CA ASN A 224 2.19 -26.17 -18.51
C ASN A 224 3.06 -27.44 -18.63
N ALA A 225 3.40 -28.06 -17.50
CA ALA A 225 3.83 -29.44 -17.48
C ALA A 225 2.57 -30.28 -17.75
N ALA A 226 2.38 -30.58 -19.03
CA ALA A 226 1.35 -31.47 -19.52
C ALA A 226 1.51 -32.85 -18.85
N LEU A 227 0.40 -33.35 -18.34
CA LEU A 227 0.15 -34.77 -18.14
C LEU A 227 0.31 -35.50 -19.47
N HIS A 228 1.32 -36.36 -19.56
CA HIS A 228 1.32 -37.62 -20.30
C HIS A 228 2.31 -38.57 -19.64
#